data_AF-A0A2G6Q6S5-F1
#
_entry.id   AF-A0A2G6Q6S5-F1
#
_cell.length_a   1.000
_cell.length_b   1.000
_cell.length_c   1.000
_cell.angle_alpha   90.00
_cell.angle_beta   90.00
_cell.angle_gamma   90.00
#
_symmetry.space_group_name_H-M   'P 1'
#
loop_
_entity.id
_entity.type
_entity.pdbx_description
1 polymer ?
#
loop_
_entity_poly.entity_id
_entity_poly.type
_entity_poly.pdbx_seq_one_letter_code
_entity_poly.pdbx_strand_id
1 'polypeptide(L)'
;MKSMNKWVLAISYFFVLTLVLHLSFKMLILTAMDPTTGFPTSRFLIGLLTLVCGGCLLGFGARKYIFSSSNIKSEQWKVAAKFTLLTTLSCFTAMLIFYWV
;
A
#
# COMPACT_ATOMS: atom_id res chain seq x y z
N MET A 1 2.93 1.93 -24.91
CA MET A 1 1.81 1.89 -23.94
C MET A 1 1.02 3.20 -24.03
N LYS A 2 -0.21 3.17 -24.53
CA LYS A 2 -1.09 4.37 -24.64
C LYS A 2 -1.26 5.01 -23.25
N SER A 3 -1.31 6.34 -23.22
CA SER A 3 -1.48 7.20 -22.02
C SER A 3 -2.52 6.66 -21.02
N MET A 4 -3.65 6.18 -21.52
CA MET A 4 -4.78 5.68 -20.74
C MET A 4 -4.42 4.51 -19.81
N ASN A 5 -3.53 3.60 -20.24
CA ASN A 5 -3.13 2.43 -19.44
C ASN A 5 -2.29 2.82 -18.21
N LYS A 6 -1.60 3.97 -18.26
CA LYS A 6 -0.73 4.43 -17.15
C LYS A 6 -1.57 4.94 -15.98
N TRP A 7 -2.68 5.63 -16.27
CA TRP A 7 -3.61 6.14 -15.27
C TRP A 7 -4.38 5.02 -14.59
N VAL A 8 -4.84 4.03 -15.34
CA VAL A 8 -5.51 2.84 -14.79
C VAL A 8 -4.58 2.09 -13.81
N LEU A 9 -3.29 1.97 -14.15
CA LEU A 9 -2.32 1.35 -13.25
C LEU A 9 -2.11 2.16 -11.97
N ALA A 10 -2.01 3.49 -12.06
CA ALA A 10 -1.83 4.34 -10.90
C ALA A 10 -3.05 4.29 -9.96
N ILE A 11 -4.26 4.33 -10.51
CA ILE A 11 -5.52 4.26 -9.75
C ILE A 11 -5.67 2.88 -9.10
N SER A 12 -5.41 1.79 -9.83
CA SER A 12 -5.47 0.44 -9.27
C SER A 12 -4.42 0.23 -8.18
N TYR A 13 -3.19 0.71 -8.38
CA TYR A 13 -2.15 0.67 -7.36
C TYR A 13 -2.59 1.41 -6.09
N PHE A 14 -3.09 2.64 -6.23
CA PHE A 14 -3.58 3.45 -5.13
C PHE A 14 -4.70 2.74 -4.36
N PHE A 15 -5.74 2.29 -5.08
CA PHE A 15 -6.90 1.66 -4.45
C PHE A 15 -6.53 0.38 -3.70
N VAL A 16 -5.74 -0.50 -4.33
CA VAL A 16 -5.30 -1.76 -3.70
C VAL A 16 -4.41 -1.48 -2.50
N LEU A 17 -3.48 -0.52 -2.62
CA LEU A 17 -2.60 -0.15 -1.50
C LEU A 17 -3.39 0.44 -0.33
N THR A 18 -4.30 1.38 -0.58
CA THR A 18 -5.17 1.96 0.45
C THR A 18 -6.01 0.89 1.14
N LEU A 19 -6.58 -0.06 0.38
CA LEU A 19 -7.37 -1.15 0.94
C LEU A 19 -6.52 -2.06 1.86
N VAL A 20 -5.35 -2.48 1.39
CA VAL A 20 -4.41 -3.31 2.16
C VAL A 20 -4.01 -2.60 3.45
N LEU A 21 -3.65 -1.32 3.37
CA LEU A 21 -3.25 -0.53 4.53
C LEU A 21 -4.41 -0.34 5.52
N HIS A 22 -5.60 0.01 5.03
CA HIS A 22 -6.77 0.23 5.87
C HIS A 22 -7.15 -1.06 6.64
N LEU A 23 -7.28 -2.19 5.94
CA LEU A 23 -7.63 -3.46 6.57
C LEU A 23 -6.55 -3.92 7.57
N SER A 24 -5.28 -3.75 7.21
CA SER A 24 -4.17 -4.14 8.08
C SER A 24 -4.10 -3.27 9.33
N PHE A 25 -4.16 -1.94 9.20
CA PHE A 25 -4.14 -1.04 10.34
C PHE A 25 -5.37 -1.23 11.23
N LYS A 26 -6.55 -1.43 10.64
CA LYS A 26 -7.76 -1.73 11.40
C LYS A 26 -7.59 -2.98 12.27
N MET A 27 -7.09 -4.08 11.69
CA MET A 27 -6.82 -5.29 12.47
C MET A 27 -5.73 -5.08 13.52
N LEU A 28 -4.60 -4.47 13.15
CA LEU A 28 -3.47 -4.26 14.06
C LEU A 28 -3.84 -3.38 15.25
N ILE A 29 -4.49 -2.24 15.01
CA ILE A 29 -4.81 -1.27 16.06
C ILE A 29 -5.93 -1.82 16.97
N LEU A 30 -7.03 -2.30 16.40
CA LEU A 30 -8.16 -2.79 17.20
C LEU A 30 -7.76 -3.98 18.09
N THR A 31 -6.94 -4.90 17.56
CA THR A 31 -6.50 -6.07 18.33
C THR A 31 -5.39 -5.77 19.33
N ALA A 32 -4.57 -4.73 19.09
CA ALA A 32 -3.58 -4.28 20.06
C ALA A 32 -4.22 -3.48 21.21
N MET A 33 -5.35 -2.81 20.95
CA MET A 33 -6.08 -2.04 21.95
C MET A 33 -7.12 -2.86 22.73
N ASP A 34 -7.40 -4.10 22.32
CA ASP A 34 -8.38 -4.96 23.01
C ASP A 34 -7.80 -5.49 24.33
N PRO A 35 -8.29 -5.02 25.50
CA PRO A 35 -7.76 -5.43 26.79
C PRO A 35 -8.26 -6.83 27.21
N THR A 36 -9.24 -7.39 26.50
CA THR A 36 -9.88 -8.66 26.87
C THR A 36 -9.16 -9.88 26.30
N THR A 37 -8.39 -9.68 25.23
CA THR A 37 -7.61 -10.74 24.58
C THR A 37 -6.14 -10.61 24.90
N GLY A 38 -5.48 -11.72 25.28
CA GLY A 38 -4.03 -11.74 25.44
C GLY A 38 -3.31 -11.35 24.15
N PHE A 39 -2.28 -10.51 24.26
CA PHE A 39 -1.48 -10.04 23.13
C PHE A 39 -0.21 -10.89 22.94
N PRO A 40 0.16 -11.28 21.69
CA PRO A 40 -0.50 -10.99 20.43
C PRO A 40 -1.63 -11.98 20.10
N THR A 41 -2.70 -11.49 19.49
CA THR A 41 -3.80 -12.35 18.99
C THR A 41 -3.48 -12.90 17.60
N SER A 42 -4.13 -13.99 17.20
CA SER A 42 -4.04 -14.51 15.82
C SER A 42 -4.45 -13.47 14.78
N ARG A 43 -5.45 -12.63 15.10
CA ARG A 43 -5.90 -11.51 14.25
C ARG A 43 -4.83 -10.44 14.09
N PHE A 44 -4.09 -10.13 15.17
CA PHE A 44 -2.94 -9.23 15.09
C PHE A 44 -1.87 -9.76 14.13
N LEU A 45 -1.53 -11.05 14.25
CA LEU A 45 -0.55 -11.70 13.36
C LEU A 45 -1.01 -11.72 11.90
N ILE A 46 -2.29 -11.96 11.63
CA ILE A 46 -2.86 -11.90 10.27
C ILE A 46 -2.80 -10.47 9.72
N GLY A 47 -3.12 -9.46 10.54
CA GLY A 47 -2.99 -8.06 10.16
C GLY A 47 -1.55 -7.69 9.79
N LEU A 48 -0.59 -8.14 10.58
CA LEU A 48 0.84 -7.93 10.32
C LEU A 48 1.29 -8.63 9.03
N LEU A 49 0.90 -9.89 8.84
CA LEU A 49 1.24 -10.65 7.65
C LEU A 49 0.65 -10.00 6.40
N THR A 50 -0.60 -9.54 6.46
CA THR A 50 -1.27 -8.85 5.35
C THR A 50 -0.55 -7.56 4.99
N LEU A 51 -0.12 -6.79 6.00
CA LEU A 51 0.66 -5.56 5.80
C LEU A 51 1.98 -5.83 5.09
N VAL A 52 2.74 -6.82 5.58
CA VAL A 52 4.05 -7.17 5.03
C VAL A 52 3.92 -7.75 3.63
N CYS A 53 3.11 -8.81 3.46
CA CYS A 53 2.94 -9.46 2.16
C CYS A 53 2.32 -8.53 1.12
N GLY A 54 1.28 -7.76 1.50
CA GLY A 54 0.65 -6.80 0.61
C GLY A 54 1.59 -5.67 0.20
N GLY A 55 2.36 -5.12 1.16
CA GLY A 55 3.40 -4.12 0.89
C GLY A 55 4.50 -4.65 -0.04
N CYS A 56 4.97 -5.87 0.18
CA CYS A 56 5.98 -6.51 -0.67
C CYS A 56 5.47 -6.76 -2.09
N LEU A 57 4.26 -7.28 -2.26
CA LEU A 57 3.67 -7.54 -3.58
C LEU A 57 3.50 -6.26 -4.39
N LEU A 58 2.97 -5.20 -3.75
CA LEU A 58 2.78 -3.90 -4.38
C LEU A 58 4.12 -3.21 -4.68
N GLY A 59 5.08 -3.30 -3.75
CA GLY A 59 6.43 -2.79 -3.95
C GLY A 59 7.15 -3.48 -5.11
N PHE A 60 7.02 -4.81 -5.23
CA PHE A 60 7.58 -5.58 -6.34
C PHE A 60 6.91 -5.20 -7.67
N GLY A 61 5.58 -5.05 -7.69
CA GLY A 61 4.84 -4.59 -8.86
C GLY A 61 5.27 -3.19 -9.32
N ALA A 62 5.37 -2.24 -8.38
CA ALA A 62 5.85 -0.88 -8.65
C ALA A 62 7.29 -0.89 -9.17
N ARG A 63 8.18 -1.66 -8.54
CA ARG A 63 9.59 -1.81 -8.97
C ARG A 63 9.67 -2.34 -10.39
N LYS A 64 8.96 -3.44 -10.69
CA LYS A 64 8.91 -4.02 -12.05
C LYS A 64 8.42 -3.00 -13.07
N TYR A 65 7.38 -2.23 -12.74
CA TYR A 65 6.87 -1.18 -13.62
C TYR A 65 7.90 -0.06 -13.86
N ILE A 66 8.55 0.46 -12.80
CA ILE A 66 9.57 1.49 -12.89
C ILE A 66 10.70 1.05 -13.83
N PHE A 67 11.27 -0.13 -13.62
CA PHE A 67 12.34 -0.66 -14.47
C PHE A 67 11.89 -0.93 -15.91
N SER A 68 10.64 -1.35 -16.14
CA SER A 68 10.09 -1.56 -17.49
C SER A 68 9.75 -0.26 -18.24
N SER A 69 9.66 0.87 -17.53
CA SER A 69 9.13 2.12 -18.09
C SER A 69 10.13 2.86 -19.00
N SER A 70 11.44 2.72 -18.76
CA SER A 70 12.52 3.36 -19.52
C SER A 70 13.86 2.69 -19.20
N ASN A 71 14.81 2.73 -20.15
CA ASN A 71 16.21 2.36 -19.92
C ASN A 71 17.06 3.51 -19.34
N ILE A 72 16.53 4.74 -19.33
CA ILE A 72 17.22 5.92 -18.83
C ILE A 72 16.95 6.05 -17.32
N LYS A 73 18.00 6.01 -16.51
CA LYS A 73 17.90 6.12 -15.03
C LYS A 73 17.12 7.35 -14.56
N SER A 74 17.32 8.52 -15.19
CA SER A 74 16.62 9.76 -14.80
C SER A 74 15.11 9.67 -15.00
N GLU A 75 14.65 9.02 -16.06
CA GLU A 75 13.22 8.79 -16.31
C GLU A 75 12.63 7.77 -15.34
N GLN A 76 13.38 6.71 -14.99
CA GLN A 76 12.98 5.77 -13.95
C GLN A 76 12.79 6.47 -12.60
N TRP A 77 13.67 7.39 -12.22
CA TRP A 77 13.56 8.18 -10.99
C TRP A 77 12.31 9.06 -10.96
N LYS A 78 11.93 9.67 -12.09
CA LYS A 78 10.69 10.44 -12.20
C LYS A 78 9.45 9.57 -11.96
N VAL A 79 9.46 8.34 -12.48
CA VAL A 79 8.35 7.39 -12.25
C VAL A 79 8.35 6.91 -10.81
N ALA A 80 9.51 6.59 -10.24
CA ALA A 80 9.64 6.19 -8.84
C ALA A 80 9.10 7.27 -7.90
N ALA A 81 9.44 8.55 -8.12
CA ALA A 81 8.93 9.67 -7.33
C ALA A 81 7.39 9.75 -7.36
N LYS A 82 6.75 9.48 -8.51
CA LYS A 82 5.29 9.43 -8.61
C LYS A 82 4.69 8.28 -7.79
N PHE A 83 5.29 7.09 -7.86
CA PHE A 83 4.87 5.97 -7.01
C PHE A 83 5.03 6.28 -5.53
N THR A 84 6.15 6.90 -5.13
CA THR A 84 6.35 7.33 -3.74
C THR A 84 5.26 8.30 -3.28
N LEU A 85 4.91 9.30 -4.10
CA LEU A 85 3.81 10.23 -3.80
C LEU A 85 2.46 9.51 -3.68
N LEU A 86 2.16 8.59 -4.60
CA LEU A 86 0.94 7.75 -4.56
C LEU A 86 0.89 6.89 -3.30
N THR A 87 2.02 6.29 -2.90
CA THR A 87 2.13 5.50 -1.68
C THR A 87 1.86 6.34 -0.45
N THR A 88 2.49 7.52 -0.33
CA THR A 88 2.27 8.44 0.78
C THR A 88 0.81 8.88 0.86
N LEU A 89 0.21 9.22 -0.28
CA LEU A 89 -1.20 9.59 -0.35
C LEU A 89 -2.09 8.41 0.08
N SER A 90 -1.78 7.19 -0.36
CA SER A 90 -2.54 5.99 -0.01
C SER A 90 -2.50 5.71 1.50
N CYS A 91 -1.34 5.87 2.13
CA CYS A 91 -1.18 5.77 3.59
C CYS A 91 -2.01 6.82 4.32
N PHE A 92 -1.94 8.08 3.88
CA PHE A 92 -2.72 9.16 4.49
C PHE A 92 -4.23 8.91 4.35
N THR A 93 -4.69 8.51 3.18
CA THR A 93 -6.09 8.14 2.95
C THR A 93 -6.53 6.95 3.81
N ALA A 94 -5.71 5.91 3.93
CA ALA A 94 -6.03 4.75 4.77
C ALA A 94 -6.20 5.14 6.26
N MET A 95 -5.36 6.04 6.76
CA MET A 95 -5.45 6.59 8.12
C MET A 95 -6.68 7.46 8.31
N LEU A 96 -7.00 8.33 7.34
CA LEU A 96 -8.22 9.14 7.38
C LEU A 96 -9.48 8.26 7.41
N ILE A 97 -9.52 7.21 6.58
CA ILE A 97 -10.64 6.26 6.60
C ILE A 97 -10.73 5.58 7.96
N PHE A 98 -9.60 5.15 8.55
CA PHE A 98 -9.60 4.53 9.87
C PHE A 98 -10.13 5.46 10.98
N TYR A 99 -9.83 6.77 10.91
CA TYR A 99 -10.30 7.72 11.91
C TYR A 99 -11.79 8.09 11.73
N TRP A 100 -12.25 8.12 10.48
CA TRP A 100 -13.61 8.55 10.15
C TRP A 100 -14.64 7.39 10.18
N VAL A 101 -14.19 6.15 10.00
CA VAL A 101 -15.02 4.92 9.91
C VAL A 101 -14.68 3.93 11.00
#